data_AF-F3LIH6-F1
#
_entry.id   AF-F3LIH6-F1
#
_cell.length_a   1.000
_cell.length_b   1.000
_cell.length_c   1.000
_cell.angle_alpha   90.00
_cell.angle_beta   90.00
_cell.angle_gamma   90.00
#
_symmetry.space_group_name_H-M   'P 1'
#
loop_
_entity.id
_entity.type
_entity.pdbx_description
1 polymer ?
#
loop_
_entity_poly.entity_id
_entity_poly.type
_entity_poly.pdbx_seq_one_letter_code
_entity_poly.pdbx_strand_id
1 'polypeptide(L)'
;MFGIHKNTVAMWVKNGLFSFQERRPFLIKGDDAKAFLQHQRASKKQKCKQNEFYCLRCKAPAKPYDDFVEYVPITSAKGRLTGFCDCCESIINKFVSHASVEGYSSFFKIEESKGLEHIKDTDNPLLNSDFTR
;
A
#
# COMPACT_ATOMS: atom_id res chain seq x y z
N MET A 1 -5.55 -18.47 -16.82
CA MET A 1 -4.72 -17.45 -17.49
C MET A 1 -4.90 -16.02 -16.95
N PHE A 2 -6.05 -15.62 -16.39
CA PHE A 2 -6.10 -14.42 -15.52
C PHE A 2 -6.93 -14.60 -14.23
N GLY A 3 -7.68 -15.70 -14.06
CA GLY A 3 -8.48 -15.94 -12.84
C GLY A 3 -9.57 -14.89 -12.60
N ILE A 4 -9.94 -14.12 -13.63
CA ILE A 4 -10.90 -13.00 -13.56
C ILE A 4 -12.27 -13.40 -14.08
N HIS A 5 -13.30 -12.78 -13.51
CA HIS A 5 -14.68 -12.99 -13.93
C HIS A 5 -14.96 -12.43 -15.34
N LYS A 6 -15.82 -13.10 -16.12
CA LYS A 6 -16.20 -12.71 -17.49
C LYS A 6 -16.73 -11.28 -17.61
N ASN A 7 -17.44 -10.80 -16.58
CA ASN A 7 -17.96 -9.43 -16.55
C ASN A 7 -16.85 -8.38 -16.48
N THR A 8 -15.71 -8.69 -15.87
CA THR A 8 -14.55 -7.80 -15.83
C THR A 8 -13.97 -7.60 -17.23
N VAL A 9 -13.83 -8.70 -18.00
CA VAL A 9 -13.38 -8.64 -19.40
C VAL A 9 -14.39 -7.89 -20.27
N ALA A 10 -15.70 -8.12 -20.08
CA ALA A 10 -16.74 -7.37 -20.78
C ALA A 10 -16.70 -5.87 -20.45
N MET A 11 -16.43 -5.51 -19.20
CA MET A 11 -16.24 -4.12 -18.77
C MET A 11 -15.00 -3.49 -19.43
N TRP A 12 -13.92 -4.25 -19.62
CA TRP A 12 -12.74 -3.74 -20.33
C TRP A 12 -13.06 -3.43 -21.78
N VAL A 13 -13.78 -4.32 -22.47
CA VAL A 13 -14.23 -4.08 -23.85
C VAL A 13 -15.09 -2.82 -23.93
N LYS A 14 -16.04 -2.66 -22.99
CA LYS A 14 -16.85 -1.43 -22.88
C LYS A 14 -16.02 -0.17 -22.64
N ASN A 15 -14.90 -0.28 -21.92
CA ASN A 15 -13.99 0.81 -21.60
C ASN A 15 -12.89 1.04 -22.64
N GLY A 16 -12.99 0.43 -23.83
CA GLY A 16 -12.09 0.68 -24.95
C GLY A 16 -11.05 -0.40 -25.22
N LEU A 17 -11.14 -1.59 -24.61
CA LEU A 17 -10.34 -2.74 -25.02
C LEU A 17 -10.86 -3.29 -26.35
N PHE A 18 -9.98 -3.34 -27.35
CA PHE A 18 -10.31 -3.88 -28.65
C PHE A 18 -10.65 -5.38 -28.57
N SER A 19 -11.73 -5.78 -29.24
CA SER A 19 -12.14 -7.18 -29.37
C SER A 19 -12.71 -7.43 -30.77
N PHE A 20 -12.39 -8.59 -31.35
CA PHE A 20 -13.00 -9.07 -32.57
C PHE A 20 -14.36 -9.69 -32.24
N GLN A 21 -15.44 -9.03 -32.69
CA GLN A 21 -16.82 -9.41 -32.38
C GLN A 21 -17.55 -10.09 -33.54
N GLU A 22 -16.86 -10.40 -34.63
CA GLU A 22 -17.45 -10.96 -35.85
C GLU A 22 -18.11 -12.32 -35.62
N ARG A 23 -17.55 -13.15 -34.73
CA ARG A 23 -18.05 -14.50 -34.43
C ARG A 23 -17.85 -14.81 -32.94
N ARG A 24 -18.64 -15.76 -32.42
CA ARG A 24 -18.47 -16.29 -31.06
C ARG A 24 -17.52 -17.49 -31.07
N PRO A 25 -16.62 -17.62 -30.08
CA PRO A 25 -16.35 -16.69 -28.98
C PRO A 25 -15.63 -15.41 -29.45
N PHE A 26 -15.87 -14.31 -28.75
CA PHE A 26 -15.17 -13.05 -29.03
C PHE A 26 -13.68 -13.22 -28.75
N LEU A 27 -12.84 -12.70 -29.64
CA LEU A 27 -11.39 -12.81 -29.54
C LEU A 27 -10.78 -11.48 -29.11
N ILE A 28 -9.87 -11.55 -28.15
CA ILE A 28 -9.07 -10.41 -27.68
C ILE A 28 -7.62 -10.82 -27.84
N LYS A 29 -6.82 -10.00 -28.53
CA LYS A 29 -5.37 -10.25 -28.60
C LYS A 29 -4.75 -10.03 -27.23
N GLY A 30 -3.88 -10.94 -26.82
CA GLY A 30 -3.19 -10.87 -25.54
C GLY A 30 -2.39 -9.57 -25.38
N ASP A 31 -1.76 -9.10 -26.45
CA ASP A 31 -0.98 -7.86 -26.46
C ASP A 31 -1.85 -6.62 -26.24
N ASP A 32 -3.00 -6.54 -26.90
CA ASP A 32 -3.97 -5.44 -26.72
C ASP A 32 -4.50 -5.42 -25.28
N ALA A 33 -4.82 -6.60 -24.73
CA ALA A 33 -5.25 -6.72 -23.33
C ALA A 33 -4.15 -6.27 -22.36
N LYS A 34 -2.90 -6.66 -22.61
CA LYS A 34 -1.75 -6.26 -21.78
C LYS A 34 -1.53 -4.75 -21.84
N ALA A 35 -1.52 -4.17 -23.04
CA ALA A 35 -1.34 -2.74 -23.25
C ALA A 35 -2.45 -1.92 -22.59
N PHE A 36 -3.71 -2.32 -22.75
CA PHE A 36 -4.87 -1.69 -22.11
C PHE A 36 -4.74 -1.69 -20.58
N LEU A 37 -4.39 -2.83 -19.98
CA LEU A 37 -4.22 -2.94 -18.53
C LEU A 37 -3.03 -2.13 -18.02
N GLN A 38 -1.92 -2.10 -18.76
CA GLN A 38 -0.77 -1.27 -18.43
C GLN A 38 -1.13 0.23 -18.47
N HIS A 39 -1.82 0.67 -19.52
CA HIS A 39 -2.30 2.04 -19.65
C HIS A 39 -3.27 2.40 -18.52
N GLN A 40 -4.24 1.54 -18.22
CA GLN A 40 -5.18 1.75 -17.13
C GLN A 40 -4.47 1.84 -15.78
N ARG A 41 -3.50 0.98 -15.48
CA ARG A 41 -2.69 1.04 -14.25
C ARG A 41 -1.85 2.31 -14.19
N ALA A 42 -1.24 2.72 -15.30
CA ALA A 42 -0.43 3.93 -15.38
C ALA A 42 -1.28 5.19 -15.14
N SER A 43 -2.46 5.28 -15.77
CA SER A 43 -3.38 6.42 -15.58
C SER A 43 -3.88 6.58 -14.14
N LYS A 44 -4.02 5.47 -13.40
CA LYS A 44 -4.44 5.47 -11.99
C LYS A 44 -3.27 5.62 -11.02
N LYS A 45 -2.02 5.50 -11.48
CA LYS A 45 -0.84 5.53 -10.62
C LYS A 45 -0.63 6.94 -10.10
N GLN A 46 -0.78 7.10 -8.79
CA GLN A 46 -0.44 8.33 -8.09
C GLN A 46 1.00 8.24 -7.58
N LYS A 47 1.89 9.09 -8.10
CA LYS A 47 3.27 9.17 -7.60
C LYS A 47 3.29 9.99 -6.32
N CYS A 48 3.78 9.41 -5.24
CA CYS A 48 4.02 10.13 -3.99
C CYS A 48 5.44 10.72 -4.01
N LYS A 49 5.58 11.96 -3.56
CA LYS A 49 6.89 12.57 -3.30
C LYS A 49 7.56 11.93 -2.08
N GLN A 50 8.80 12.35 -1.81
CA GLN A 50 9.55 11.84 -0.66
C GLN A 50 8.86 12.20 0.67
N ASN A 51 8.25 13.38 0.74
CA ASN A 51 7.47 13.87 1.88
C ASN A 51 5.96 13.49 1.84
N GLU A 52 5.56 12.53 1.02
CA GLU A 52 4.17 12.10 0.89
C GLU A 52 4.02 10.58 1.08
N PHE A 53 2.83 10.20 1.50
CA PHE A 53 2.34 8.84 1.68
C PHE A 53 1.13 8.60 0.79
N TYR A 54 0.88 7.35 0.39
CA TYR A 54 -0.34 7.05 -0.33
C TYR A 54 -1.45 6.70 0.66
N CYS A 55 -2.52 7.50 0.70
CA CYS A 55 -3.67 7.21 1.52
C CYS A 55 -4.62 6.27 0.80
N LEU A 56 -4.91 5.10 1.38
CA LEU A 56 -5.84 4.11 0.80
C LEU A 56 -7.30 4.58 0.85
N ARG A 57 -7.66 5.42 1.82
CA ARG A 57 -9.01 5.99 1.96
C ARG A 57 -9.25 7.10 0.94
N CYS A 58 -8.33 8.07 0.84
CA CYS A 58 -8.40 9.17 -0.13
C CYS A 58 -8.03 8.74 -1.55
N LYS A 59 -7.28 7.65 -1.71
CA LYS A 59 -6.71 7.16 -2.98
C LYS A 59 -5.81 8.20 -3.67
N ALA A 60 -5.10 8.99 -2.87
CA ALA A 60 -4.25 10.08 -3.32
C ALA A 60 -2.98 10.18 -2.43
N PRO A 61 -1.91 10.83 -2.93
CA PRO A 61 -0.78 11.23 -2.11
C PRO A 61 -1.26 12.20 -1.02
N ALA A 62 -0.83 11.97 0.21
CA ALA A 62 -1.20 12.73 1.39
C ALA A 62 0.01 12.90 2.29
N LYS A 63 0.03 14.01 3.05
CA LYS A 63 1.01 14.22 4.11
C LYS A 63 0.54 13.56 5.42
N PRO A 64 1.49 13.17 6.28
CA PRO A 64 1.16 12.85 7.66
C PRO A 64 0.77 14.10 8.44
N TYR A 65 -0.15 13.93 9.38
CA TYR A 65 -0.57 14.97 10.31
C TYR A 65 0.63 15.49 11.11
N ASP A 66 0.80 16.81 11.15
CA ASP A 66 1.93 17.53 11.78
C ASP A 66 3.33 17.03 11.35
N ASP A 67 3.41 16.47 10.13
CA ASP A 67 4.61 15.81 9.60
C ASP A 67 5.18 14.73 10.55
N PHE A 68 4.33 14.16 11.42
CA PHE A 68 4.71 13.20 12.45
C PHE A 68 4.51 11.78 11.95
N VAL A 69 5.55 10.96 12.09
CA VAL A 69 5.54 9.56 11.69
C VAL A 69 6.29 8.70 12.70
N GLU A 70 5.79 7.50 12.91
CA GLU A 70 6.45 6.48 13.71
C GLU A 70 7.15 5.48 12.77
N TYR A 71 8.41 5.19 13.00
CA TYR A 71 9.12 4.10 12.33
C TYR A 71 8.91 2.80 13.09
N VAL A 72 8.27 1.84 12.43
CA VAL A 72 8.00 0.50 12.93
C VAL A 72 8.89 -0.50 12.19
N PRO A 73 9.89 -1.12 12.84
CA PRO A 73 10.72 -2.14 12.22
C PRO A 73 9.90 -3.40 11.90
N ILE A 74 10.17 -4.02 10.76
CA ILE A 74 9.54 -5.30 10.34
C ILE A 74 10.60 -6.40 10.30
N THR A 75 11.79 -6.07 9.78
CA THR A 75 12.98 -6.91 9.82
C THR A 75 14.19 -6.04 10.17
N SER A 76 15.35 -6.64 10.38
CA SER A 76 16.60 -5.92 10.66
C SER A 76 16.98 -4.88 9.59
N ALA A 77 16.55 -5.07 8.34
CA ALA A 77 16.89 -4.19 7.22
C ALA A 77 15.74 -3.29 6.75
N LYS A 78 14.49 -3.60 7.13
CA LYS A 78 13.28 -2.96 6.57
C LYS A 78 12.27 -2.66 7.66
N GLY A 79 11.58 -1.55 7.48
CA GLY A 79 10.45 -1.18 8.30
C GLY A 79 9.43 -0.39 7.51
N ARG A 80 8.53 0.26 8.23
CA ARG A 80 7.56 1.19 7.67
C ARG A 80 7.50 2.44 8.51
N LEU A 81 7.36 3.57 7.85
CA LEU A 81 6.88 4.80 8.47
C LEU A 81 5.35 4.72 8.50
N THR A 82 4.76 4.93 9.66
CA THR A 82 3.32 4.97 9.88
C THR A 82 2.92 6.31 10.46
N GLY A 83 1.76 6.84 10.06
CA GLY A 83 1.24 8.10 10.57
C GLY A 83 -0.24 8.25 10.23
N PHE A 84 -0.81 9.39 10.53
CA PHE A 84 -2.21 9.69 10.22
C PHE A 84 -2.32 10.62 9.02
N CYS A 85 -3.26 10.34 8.12
CA CYS A 85 -3.51 11.20 6.98
C CYS A 85 -4.09 12.54 7.43
N ASP A 86 -3.47 13.65 7.02
CA ASP A 86 -3.94 15.01 7.35
C ASP A 86 -5.37 15.32 6.84
N CYS A 87 -5.83 14.62 5.79
CA CYS A 87 -7.16 14.88 5.21
C CYS A 87 -8.29 14.03 5.80
N CYS A 88 -8.00 12.81 6.27
CA CYS A 88 -9.04 11.84 6.63
C CYS A 88 -8.74 11.00 7.86
N GLU A 89 -7.63 11.31 8.54
CA GLU A 89 -7.17 10.73 9.80
C GLU A 89 -6.95 9.22 9.78
N SER A 90 -7.08 8.57 8.62
CA SER A 90 -6.78 7.15 8.47
C SER A 90 -5.27 6.91 8.55
N ILE A 91 -4.88 5.75 9.04
CA ILE A 91 -3.48 5.31 9.05
C ILE A 91 -2.92 5.26 7.61
N ILE A 92 -1.76 5.87 7.42
CA ILE A 92 -0.98 5.85 6.18
C ILE A 92 0.37 5.21 6.43
N ASN A 93 0.86 4.46 5.44
CA ASN A 93 2.08 3.65 5.57
C ASN A 93 3.02 3.88 4.39
N LYS A 94 4.32 3.92 4.67
CA LYS A 94 5.39 3.96 3.66
C LYS A 94 6.50 3.00 4.05
N PHE A 95 6.74 2.00 3.22
CA PHE A 95 7.82 1.03 3.45
C PHE A 95 9.17 1.66 3.08
N VAL A 96 10.12 1.54 4.00
CA VAL A 96 11.47 2.09 3.84
C VAL A 96 12.49 1.08 4.36
N SER A 97 13.70 1.09 3.81
CA SER A 97 14.84 0.41 4.42
C SER A 97 15.31 1.19 5.65
N HIS A 98 15.80 0.47 6.65
CA HIS A 98 16.37 1.06 7.87
C HIS A 98 17.45 2.12 7.53
N ALA A 99 18.35 1.80 6.59
CA ALA A 99 19.40 2.71 6.13
C ALA A 99 18.89 4.01 5.46
N SER A 100 17.62 4.06 5.06
CA SER A 100 17.04 5.25 4.42
C SER A 100 16.21 6.08 5.36
N VAL A 101 15.96 5.63 6.60
CA VAL A 101 15.12 6.32 7.59
C VAL A 101 15.67 7.71 7.90
N GLU A 102 16.99 7.81 8.11
CA GLU A 102 17.66 9.08 8.39
C GLU A 102 17.47 10.14 7.28
N GLY A 103 17.36 9.70 6.03
CA GLY A 103 17.07 10.59 4.90
C GLY A 103 15.66 11.22 4.95
N TYR A 104 14.74 10.65 5.73
CA TYR A 104 13.39 11.17 5.92
C TYR A 104 13.28 12.15 7.09
N SER A 105 14.29 12.25 7.96
CA SER A 105 14.30 13.17 9.11
C SER A 105 14.25 14.65 8.69
N SER A 106 14.61 14.95 7.43
CA SER A 106 14.47 16.29 6.84
C SER A 106 13.02 16.69 6.51
N PHE A 107 12.13 15.69 6.39
CA PHE A 107 10.73 15.90 6.01
C PHE A 107 9.77 15.63 7.16
N PHE A 108 10.12 14.75 8.09
CA PHE A 108 9.21 14.26 9.12
C PHE A 108 9.86 14.25 10.50
N LYS A 109 9.02 14.44 11.52
CA LYS A 109 9.36 14.16 12.91
C LYS A 109 9.20 12.64 13.11
N ILE A 110 10.32 11.93 13.15
CA ILE A 110 10.33 10.46 13.22
C ILE A 110 10.52 10.02 14.67
N GLU A 111 9.58 9.25 15.20
CA GLU A 111 9.76 8.48 16.42
C GLU A 111 10.02 7.01 16.08
N GLU A 112 11.06 6.41 16.65
CA GLU A 112 11.30 4.98 16.51
C GLU A 112 10.59 4.25 17.63
N SER A 113 9.61 3.40 17.31
CA SER A 113 9.13 2.48 18.32
C SER A 113 10.15 1.37 18.50
N LYS A 114 10.55 1.17 19.76
CA LYS A 114 11.10 -0.11 20.18
C LYS A 114 10.01 -1.14 19.91
N GLY A 115 10.21 -1.96 18.88
CA GLY A 115 9.31 -3.07 18.60
C GLY A 115 9.10 -3.83 19.90
N LEU A 116 7.84 -4.14 20.23
CA LEU A 116 7.57 -5.02 21.36
C LEU A 116 8.36 -6.30 21.08
N GLU A 117 9.23 -6.67 22.02
CA GLU A 117 9.87 -7.96 22.00
C GLU A 117 8.79 -9.03 21.87
N HIS A 118 9.11 -10.14 21.21
CA HIS A 118 8.21 -11.27 21.22
C HIS A 118 7.86 -11.59 22.69
N ILE A 119 6.62 -11.98 23.00
CA ILE A 119 6.18 -12.23 24.39
C ILE A 119 7.14 -13.16 25.16
N LYS A 120 7.85 -14.05 24.45
CA LYS A 120 8.86 -14.97 25.01
C LYS A 120 10.21 -14.31 25.34
N ASP A 121 10.49 -13.19 24.70
CA ASP A 121 11.74 -12.43 24.77
C ASP A 121 11.61 -11.19 25.66
N THR A 122 10.42 -10.94 26.25
CA THR A 122 10.16 -9.81 27.16
C THR A 122 10.31 -10.24 28.62
N ASP A 123 11.10 -9.51 29.41
CA ASP A 123 11.26 -9.75 30.86
C ASP A 123 9.99 -9.44 31.69
N ASN A 124 9.07 -8.65 31.13
CA ASN A 124 7.82 -8.28 31.77
C ASN A 124 6.62 -8.38 30.78
N PRO A 125 6.20 -9.60 30.43
CA PRO A 125 5.10 -9.81 29.51
C PRO A 125 3.79 -9.28 30.11
N LEU A 126 2.99 -8.56 29.32
CA LEU A 126 1.64 -8.12 29.69
C LEU A 126 0.69 -9.34 29.72
N LEU A 127 0.78 -10.14 30.77
CA LEU A 127 -0.07 -11.31 31.00
C LEU A 127 -1.42 -10.86 31.59
N ASN A 128 -2.39 -10.58 30.72
CA ASN A 128 -3.81 -10.63 31.12
C ASN A 128 -4.26 -12.09 31.10
N SER A 129 -3.89 -12.86 32.12
CA SER A 129 -4.35 -14.23 32.29
C SER A 129 -5.14 -14.37 33.59
N ASP A 130 -6.46 -14.18 33.48
CA ASP A 130 -7.45 -14.54 34.50
C ASP A 130 -7.63 -16.07 34.54
N PHE A 131 -6.63 -16.80 35.01
CA PHE A 131 -6.81 -18.20 35.41
C PHE A 131 -7.01 -18.28 36.92
N THR A 132 -8.16 -17.82 37.41
CA THR A 132 -8.64 -18.23 38.73
C THR A 132 -9.13 -19.67 38.66
N ARG A 133 -8.56 -20.50 39.54
CA ARG A 133 -8.74 -21.95 39.67
C ARG A 133 -10.09 -22.33 40.26
#